data_AF-A0A936LFH8-F1
#
_entry.id   AF-A0A936LFH8-F1
#
_cell.length_a   1.000
_cell.length_b   1.000
_cell.length_c   1.000
_cell.angle_alpha   90.00
_cell.angle_beta   90.00
_cell.angle_gamma   90.00
#
_symmetry.space_group_name_H-M   'P 1'
#
loop_
_entity.id
_entity.type
_entity.pdbx_description
1 polymer ?
#
loop_
_entity_poly.entity_id
_entity_poly.type
_entity_poly.pdbx_seq_one_letter_code
_entity_poly.pdbx_strand_id
1 'polypeptide(L)'
;MSKTNKNIENGDAIVDPWLHKARVDQRLPRVSEFFCAFQPLEQELADNAKEAAQNETEIIAAARNLSINPRPAGTGADHWRANCPQTNHSFEIQAQQNLFFCGYCSRSGGPAEPVTA
;
A
#
# COMPACT_ATOMS: atom_id res chain seq x y z
N MET A 1 -23.49 -3.94 63.75
CA MET A 1 -24.39 -2.94 63.13
C MET A 1 -23.74 -2.46 61.85
N SER A 2 -24.34 -2.81 60.73
CA SER A 2 -23.91 -2.48 59.37
C SER A 2 -23.89 -0.99 59.13
N LYS A 3 -23.00 -0.54 58.23
CA LYS A 3 -23.33 0.33 57.10
C LYS A 3 -22.17 0.29 56.10
N THR A 4 -22.34 -0.58 55.12
CA THR A 4 -21.68 -0.51 53.81
C THR A 4 -22.03 0.83 53.19
N ASN A 5 -21.04 1.62 52.77
CA ASN A 5 -21.30 2.73 51.85
C ASN A 5 -20.74 2.36 50.49
N LYS A 6 -21.68 1.99 49.61
CA LYS A 6 -21.52 2.04 48.15
C LYS A 6 -21.19 3.49 47.78
N ASN A 7 -20.27 3.66 46.84
CA ASN A 7 -20.32 4.67 45.78
C ASN A 7 -19.21 4.35 44.79
N ILE A 8 -19.47 3.34 43.96
CA ILE A 8 -18.86 3.22 42.64
C ILE A 8 -19.77 4.07 41.76
N GLU A 9 -19.45 5.35 41.61
CA GLU A 9 -20.14 6.22 40.68
C GLU A 9 -19.13 6.83 39.73
N ASN A 10 -19.38 6.53 38.45
CA ASN A 10 -18.85 7.16 37.26
C ASN A 10 -17.44 6.74 36.87
N GLY A 11 -17.38 5.80 35.93
CA GLY A 11 -16.17 5.56 35.16
C GLY A 11 -15.76 6.85 34.46
N ASP A 12 -14.59 7.35 34.82
CA ASP A 12 -13.91 8.43 34.12
C ASP A 12 -13.68 7.97 32.68
N ALA A 13 -14.59 8.36 31.79
CA ALA A 13 -14.37 8.26 30.38
C ALA A 13 -13.11 9.07 30.08
N ILE A 14 -12.04 8.37 29.69
CA ILE A 14 -10.85 8.98 29.11
C ILE A 14 -11.33 9.65 27.81
N VAL A 15 -11.72 10.91 27.90
CA VAL A 15 -12.00 11.75 26.74
C VAL A 15 -10.66 12.09 26.13
N ASP A 16 -10.33 11.40 25.03
CA ASP A 16 -9.15 11.68 24.23
C ASP A 16 -9.21 13.15 23.76
N PRO A 17 -8.20 13.99 24.08
CA PRO A 17 -8.19 15.41 23.71
C PRO A 17 -8.28 15.66 22.19
N TRP A 18 -7.97 14.67 21.34
CA TRP A 18 -8.10 14.75 19.89
C TRP A 18 -9.53 14.53 19.39
N LEU A 19 -10.43 13.99 20.22
CA LEU A 19 -11.81 13.68 19.85
C LEU A 19 -12.73 14.92 19.83
N HIS A 20 -12.36 16.02 20.47
CA HIS A 20 -13.19 17.24 20.56
C HIS A 20 -13.20 18.11 19.30
N LYS A 21 -12.37 17.80 18.28
CA LYS A 21 -12.33 18.55 17.01
C LYS A 21 -13.19 17.96 15.90
N ALA A 22 -13.77 16.77 16.10
CA ALA A 22 -14.71 16.20 15.15
C ALA A 22 -16.08 16.88 15.34
N ARG A 23 -16.32 17.90 14.53
CA ARG A 23 -17.60 18.61 14.42
C ARG A 23 -18.73 17.57 14.25
N VAL A 24 -19.74 17.63 15.12
CA VAL A 24 -20.92 16.73 15.23
C VAL A 24 -21.86 16.78 14.00
N ASP A 25 -21.40 17.27 12.85
CA ASP A 25 -22.22 17.36 11.63
C ASP A 25 -21.40 17.10 10.37
N GLN A 26 -20.63 16.00 10.38
CA GLN A 26 -20.22 15.37 9.13
C GLN A 26 -21.20 14.25 8.85
N ARG A 27 -22.21 14.54 8.02
CA ARG A 27 -22.95 13.50 7.31
C ARG A 27 -21.92 12.62 6.60
N LEU A 28 -21.72 11.40 7.10
CA LEU A 28 -20.96 10.40 6.38
C LEU A 28 -21.68 10.16 5.04
N PRO A 29 -20.96 10.21 3.91
CA PRO A 29 -21.58 9.91 2.62
C PRO A 29 -22.27 8.56 2.68
N ARG A 30 -23.40 8.42 1.97
CA ARG A 30 -24.01 7.09 1.82
C ARG A 30 -23.06 6.20 1.03
N VAL A 31 -23.13 4.88 1.22
CA VAL A 31 -22.29 3.92 0.50
C VAL A 31 -22.26 4.17 -1.00
N SER A 32 -23.39 4.51 -1.62
CA SER A 32 -23.47 4.87 -3.05
C SER A 32 -22.69 6.15 -3.41
N GLU A 33 -22.72 7.16 -2.53
CA GLU A 33 -22.00 8.43 -2.70
C GLU A 33 -20.48 8.23 -2.54
N PHE A 34 -20.07 7.33 -1.63
CA PHE A 34 -18.69 6.88 -1.51
C PHE A 34 -18.22 6.13 -2.76
N PHE A 35 -18.93 5.09 -3.20
CA PHE A 35 -18.51 4.28 -4.34
C PHE A 35 -18.31 5.12 -5.61
N CYS A 36 -19.24 6.03 -5.92
CA CYS A 36 -19.08 6.92 -7.08
C CYS A 36 -17.84 7.81 -7.02
N ALA A 37 -17.40 8.21 -5.82
CA ALA A 37 -16.19 9.03 -5.66
C ALA A 37 -14.88 8.24 -5.88
N PHE A 38 -14.89 6.92 -5.63
CA PHE A 38 -13.71 6.05 -5.79
C PHE A 38 -13.58 5.44 -7.19
N GLN A 39 -14.66 5.36 -7.96
CA GLN A 39 -14.65 4.80 -9.32
C GLN A 39 -13.57 5.39 -10.24
N PRO A 40 -13.36 6.73 -10.30
CA PRO A 40 -12.29 7.29 -11.14
C PRO A 40 -10.90 6.80 -10.74
N LEU A 41 -10.65 6.62 -9.44
CA LEU A 41 -9.37 6.13 -8.93
C LEU A 41 -9.15 4.66 -9.32
N GLU A 42 -10.18 3.83 -9.21
CA GLU A 42 -10.11 2.42 -9.63
C GLU A 42 -9.80 2.31 -11.14
N GLN A 43 -10.41 3.18 -11.94
CA GLN A 43 -10.16 3.25 -13.38
C GLN A 43 -8.72 3.67 -13.68
N GLU A 44 -8.22 4.74 -13.03
CA GLU A 44 -6.82 5.16 -13.17
C GLU A 44 -5.83 4.05 -12.80
N LEU A 45 -6.08 3.33 -11.71
CA LEU A 45 -5.26 2.19 -11.32
C LEU A 45 -5.24 1.08 -12.39
N ALA A 46 -6.41 0.79 -12.98
CA ALA A 46 -6.55 -0.21 -14.02
C ALA A 46 -5.85 0.20 -15.33
N ASP A 47 -5.98 1.46 -15.72
CA ASP A 47 -5.34 2.00 -16.92
C ASP A 47 -3.81 1.99 -16.76
N ASN A 48 -3.29 2.47 -15.62
CA ASN A 48 -1.87 2.37 -15.29
C ASN A 48 -1.36 0.93 -15.32
N ALA A 49 -2.11 -0.02 -14.75
CA ALA A 49 -1.71 -1.43 -14.75
C ALA A 49 -1.67 -2.03 -16.17
N LYS A 50 -2.62 -1.62 -17.03
CA LYS A 50 -2.68 -2.04 -18.43
C LYS A 50 -1.53 -1.46 -19.23
N GLU A 51 -1.24 -0.17 -19.09
CA GLU A 51 -0.12 0.49 -19.75
C GLU A 51 1.21 -0.13 -19.31
N ALA A 52 1.39 -0.36 -18.01
CA ALA A 52 2.56 -1.06 -17.48
C ALA A 52 2.74 -2.44 -18.10
N ALA A 53 1.67 -3.24 -18.17
CA ALA A 53 1.72 -4.57 -18.78
C ALA A 53 2.09 -4.56 -20.28
N GLN A 54 1.84 -3.46 -20.98
CA GLN A 54 2.20 -3.28 -22.40
C GLN A 54 3.66 -2.83 -22.60
N ASN A 55 4.27 -2.23 -21.57
CA ASN A 55 5.64 -1.71 -21.59
C ASN A 55 6.62 -2.67 -20.89
N GLU A 56 6.89 -3.81 -21.51
CA GLU A 56 7.85 -4.77 -20.95
C GLU A 56 9.30 -4.29 -21.15
N THR A 57 10.03 -4.11 -20.04
CA THR A 57 11.44 -3.68 -20.03
C THR A 57 12.38 -4.81 -19.61
N GLU A 58 13.69 -4.60 -19.77
CA GLU A 58 14.72 -5.59 -19.47
C GLU A 58 14.66 -6.08 -18.01
N ILE A 59 14.43 -5.19 -17.04
CA ILE A 59 14.32 -5.57 -15.63
C ILE A 59 13.08 -6.45 -15.37
N ILE A 60 11.98 -6.24 -16.10
CA ILE A 60 10.76 -7.06 -15.98
C ILE A 60 10.99 -8.44 -16.58
N ALA A 61 11.64 -8.51 -17.75
CA ALA A 61 12.04 -9.77 -18.36
C ALA A 61 12.99 -10.56 -17.44
N ALA A 62 13.98 -9.89 -16.83
CA ALA A 62 14.87 -10.50 -15.84
C ALA A 62 14.10 -11.02 -14.62
N ALA A 63 13.16 -10.23 -14.09
CA ALA A 63 12.31 -10.65 -12.97
C ALA A 63 11.44 -11.87 -13.31
N ARG A 64 10.90 -11.96 -14.54
CA ARG A 64 10.16 -13.14 -15.01
C ARG A 64 11.06 -14.37 -15.11
N ASN A 65 12.26 -14.22 -15.66
CA ASN A 65 13.24 -15.31 -15.76
C ASN A 65 13.66 -15.83 -14.38
N LEU A 66 13.75 -14.95 -13.39
CA LEU A 66 14.01 -15.30 -12.00
C LEU A 66 12.78 -15.86 -11.26
N SER A 67 11.62 -15.96 -11.92
CA SER A 67 10.36 -16.46 -11.36
C SER A 67 9.92 -15.74 -10.07
N ILE A 68 10.25 -14.45 -9.93
CA ILE A 68 9.92 -13.62 -8.76
C ILE A 68 8.54 -12.93 -8.86
N ASN A 69 7.69 -13.39 -9.78
CA ASN A 69 6.31 -12.96 -9.97
C ASN A 69 6.14 -11.42 -10.10
N PRO A 70 6.76 -10.78 -11.11
CA PRO A 70 6.55 -9.36 -11.36
C PRO A 70 5.12 -9.09 -11.84
N ARG A 71 4.48 -8.07 -11.26
CA ARG A 71 3.11 -7.66 -11.57
C ARG A 71 2.98 -6.13 -11.53
N PRO A 72 2.18 -5.51 -12.42
CA PRO A 72 1.94 -4.07 -12.38
C PRO A 72 1.39 -3.61 -11.03
N ALA A 73 1.87 -2.47 -10.54
CA ALA A 73 1.43 -1.91 -9.26
C ALA A 73 0.13 -1.10 -9.37
N GLY A 74 -0.19 -0.59 -10.56
CA GLY A 74 -1.34 0.30 -10.83
C GLY A 74 -1.15 1.74 -10.34
N THR A 75 -0.12 2.02 -9.53
CA THR A 75 0.20 3.37 -9.02
C THR A 75 0.90 4.27 -10.05
N GLY A 76 1.29 3.71 -11.20
CA GLY A 76 1.87 4.42 -12.33
C GLY A 76 2.12 3.44 -13.49
N ALA A 77 2.23 3.97 -14.71
CA ALA A 77 2.43 3.18 -15.92
C ALA A 77 3.77 2.42 -15.97
N ASP A 78 4.75 2.79 -15.14
CA ASP A 78 6.06 2.13 -15.09
C ASP A 78 6.34 1.44 -13.75
N HIS A 79 5.36 1.43 -12.84
CA HIS A 79 5.52 0.91 -11.50
C HIS A 79 5.10 -0.55 -11.44
N TRP A 80 6.01 -1.39 -10.98
CA TRP A 80 5.83 -2.83 -10.84
C TRP A 80 6.14 -3.28 -9.41
N ARG A 81 5.60 -4.43 -9.03
CA ARG A 81 5.93 -5.13 -7.78
C ARG A 81 6.36 -6.55 -8.06
N ALA A 82 7.27 -7.07 -7.27
CA ALA A 82 7.69 -8.45 -7.32
C ALA A 82 7.99 -8.99 -5.91
N ASN A 83 8.27 -10.29 -5.82
CA ASN A 83 8.52 -10.98 -4.57
C ASN A 83 10.02 -11.23 -4.37
N CYS A 84 10.55 -10.87 -3.21
CA CYS A 84 11.94 -11.14 -2.86
C CYS A 84 12.17 -12.67 -2.80
N PRO A 85 13.20 -13.23 -3.46
CA PRO A 85 13.39 -14.68 -3.55
C PRO A 85 13.47 -15.43 -2.22
N GLN A 86 14.13 -14.84 -1.20
CA GLN A 86 14.43 -15.54 0.05
C GLN A 86 13.31 -15.44 1.09
N THR A 87 12.62 -14.30 1.15
CA THR A 87 11.71 -13.94 2.24
C THR A 87 10.31 -13.60 1.74
N ASN A 88 10.09 -13.61 0.43
CA ASN A 88 8.82 -13.30 -0.22
C ASN A 88 8.27 -11.89 0.10
N HIS A 89 9.14 -10.96 0.52
CA HIS A 89 8.76 -9.56 0.71
C HIS A 89 8.35 -8.94 -0.62
N SER A 90 7.32 -8.10 -0.61
CA SER A 90 7.02 -7.27 -1.77
C SER A 90 8.11 -6.21 -1.92
N PHE A 91 8.60 -6.03 -3.14
CA PHE A 91 9.51 -4.95 -3.50
C PHE A 91 9.04 -4.24 -4.77
N GLU A 92 9.51 -3.01 -4.97
CA GLU A 92 9.12 -2.17 -6.11
C GLU A 92 10.15 -2.25 -7.23
N ILE A 93 9.67 -2.23 -8.46
CA ILE A 93 10.47 -2.14 -9.68
C ILE A 93 9.98 -0.91 -10.45
N GLN A 94 10.90 -0.02 -10.79
CA GLN A 94 10.69 1.10 -11.69
C GLN A 94 11.15 0.69 -13.09
N ALA A 95 10.21 0.24 -13.93
CA ALA A 95 10.50 -0.38 -15.21
C ALA A 95 11.23 0.58 -16.17
N GLN A 96 10.80 1.84 -16.25
CA GLN A 96 11.40 2.87 -17.11
C GLN A 96 12.86 3.17 -16.75
N GLN A 97 13.19 3.12 -15.46
CA GLN A 97 14.54 3.41 -14.96
C GLN A 97 15.42 2.16 -14.91
N ASN A 98 14.85 0.97 -15.15
CA ASN A 98 15.50 -0.32 -14.93
C ASN A 98 16.08 -0.46 -13.51
N LEU A 99 15.32 -0.02 -12.49
CA LEU A 99 15.74 -0.09 -11.08
C LEU A 99 14.75 -0.89 -10.24
N PHE A 100 15.24 -1.54 -9.18
CA PHE A 100 14.41 -2.13 -8.14
C PHE A 100 14.84 -1.66 -6.76
N PHE A 101 13.92 -1.72 -5.79
CA PHE A 101 14.21 -1.51 -4.38
C PHE A 101 13.32 -2.36 -3.47
N CYS A 102 13.95 -3.10 -2.57
CA CYS A 102 13.29 -3.82 -1.48
C CYS A 102 13.53 -3.10 -0.15
N GLY A 103 12.49 -2.48 0.40
CA GLY A 103 12.57 -1.77 1.69
C GLY A 103 12.98 -2.66 2.85
N TYR A 104 12.54 -3.92 2.88
CA TYR A 104 12.86 -4.87 3.96
C TYR A 104 14.30 -5.34 3.94
N CYS A 105 14.85 -5.58 2.75
CA CYS A 105 16.24 -6.04 2.61
C CYS A 105 17.22 -4.85 2.49
N SER A 106 16.69 -3.63 2.34
CA SER A 106 17.46 -2.41 2.02
C SER A 106 18.40 -2.60 0.82
N ARG A 107 17.93 -3.35 -0.19
CA ARG A 107 18.68 -3.61 -1.44
C ARG A 107 18.01 -2.91 -2.60
N SER A 108 18.82 -2.25 -3.42
CA SER A 108 18.45 -1.70 -4.72
C SER A 108 19.46 -2.13 -5.77
N GLY A 109 19.09 -1.98 -7.04
CA GLY A 109 20.00 -2.18 -8.16
C GLY A 109 19.24 -2.15 -9.48
N GLY A 110 19.95 -2.47 -10.56
CA GLY A 110 19.39 -2.63 -11.90
C GLY A 110 20.04 -3.81 -12.62
N PRO A 111 19.50 -4.24 -13.78
CA PRO A 111 20.06 -5.34 -14.56
C PRO A 111 21.45 -5.03 -15.13
N ALA A 112 21.83 -3.74 -15.20
CA ALA A 112 23.14 -3.30 -15.64
C ALA A 112 24.23 -3.40 -14.56
N GLU A 113 23.88 -3.68 -13.30
CA GLU A 113 24.87 -3.90 -12.25
C GLU A 113 25.25 -5.39 -12.21
N PRO A 114 26.54 -5.75 -12.40
CA PRO A 114 26.96 -7.12 -12.22
C PRO A 114 26.75 -7.51 -10.77
N VAL A 115 26.03 -8.60 -10.53
CA VAL A 115 25.92 -9.23 -9.21
C VAL A 115 27.30 -9.76 -8.83
N THR A 116 28.12 -8.95 -8.18
CA THR A 116 29.35 -9.45 -7.55
C THR A 116 28.95 -10.24 -6.32
N ALA A 117 29.12 -11.56 -6.41
CA ALA A 117 28.87 -12.53 -5.37
C ALA A 117 29.78 -12.35 -4.14
#